data_AF-A0AAP6SJB9-F1
#
_entry.id   AF-A0AAP6SJB9-F1
#
_cell.length_a   1.000
_cell.length_b   1.000
_cell.length_c   1.000
_cell.angle_alpha   90.00
_cell.angle_beta   90.00
_cell.angle_gamma   90.00
#
_symmetry.space_group_name_H-M   'P 1'
#
loop_
_entity.id
_entity.type
_entity.pdbx_description
1 polymer ?
#
loop_
_entity_poly.entity_id
_entity_poly.type
_entity_poly.pdbx_seq_one_letter_code
_entity_poly.pdbx_strand_id
1 'polypeptide(L)'
;MSLKEDILHYLDHGVFSPKETKGIAACVGCSERYVQKIVKEYNAPNPDNQITVETYIKAILSGADTKQKIANFLGVSRMTLNRFENKKISVNEISRYLYIAEIDIKIICHLYRLSEEETTALKELPTIAGVKNDLKTISAILHPFKSSCEEIDTKHANVNKILWKL
;
A
#
# COMPACT_ATOMS: atom_id res chain seq x y z
N MET A 1 -39.05 -9.49 -5.61
CA MET A 1 -37.67 -9.69 -5.16
C MET A 1 -37.14 -10.95 -5.80
N SER A 2 -35.86 -10.98 -6.17
CA SER A 2 -35.19 -12.18 -6.67
C SER A 2 -34.81 -13.11 -5.51
N LEU A 3 -34.66 -14.42 -5.78
CA LEU A 3 -34.21 -15.39 -4.76
C LEU A 3 -32.90 -14.97 -4.08
N LYS A 4 -32.01 -14.27 -4.80
CA LYS A 4 -30.76 -13.72 -4.25
C LYS A 4 -31.04 -12.56 -3.29
N GLU A 5 -31.94 -11.64 -3.62
CA GLU A 5 -32.32 -10.51 -2.76
C GLU A 5 -32.94 -10.99 -1.46
N ASP A 6 -33.82 -12.00 -1.51
CA ASP A 6 -34.45 -12.54 -0.30
C ASP A 6 -33.41 -13.19 0.64
N ILE A 7 -32.46 -13.96 0.08
CA ILE A 7 -31.35 -14.54 0.86
C ILE A 7 -30.49 -13.45 1.50
N LEU A 8 -30.10 -12.43 0.74
CA LEU A 8 -29.29 -11.32 1.26
C LEU A 8 -30.05 -10.54 2.33
N HIS A 9 -31.33 -10.25 2.12
CA HIS A 9 -32.18 -9.58 3.10
C HIS A 9 -32.22 -10.33 4.44
N TYR A 10 -32.37 -11.66 4.42
CA TYR A 10 -32.35 -12.46 5.64
C TYR A 10 -30.99 -12.46 6.35
N LEU A 11 -29.89 -12.44 5.59
CA LEU A 11 -28.53 -12.39 6.14
C LEU A 11 -28.21 -11.00 6.72
N ASP A 12 -28.59 -9.92 6.03
CA ASP A 12 -28.37 -8.53 6.44
C ASP A 12 -29.15 -8.19 7.72
N HIS A 13 -30.37 -8.70 7.86
CA HIS A 13 -31.22 -8.48 9.03
C HIS A 13 -30.99 -9.50 10.15
N GLY A 14 -30.03 -10.42 9.97
CA GLY A 14 -29.68 -11.41 10.99
C GLY A 14 -30.78 -12.42 11.31
N VAL A 15 -31.75 -12.62 10.41
CA VAL A 15 -32.83 -13.61 10.55
C VAL A 15 -32.26 -15.02 10.52
N PHE A 16 -31.21 -15.23 9.72
CA PHE A 16 -30.43 -16.46 9.67
C PHE A 16 -28.93 -16.14 9.76
N SER A 17 -28.19 -17.05 10.39
CA SER A 17 -26.74 -17.08 10.29
C SER A 17 -26.30 -17.57 8.91
N PRO A 18 -25.16 -17.10 8.37
CA PRO A 18 -24.56 -17.65 7.14
C PRO A 18 -24.29 -19.17 7.19
N LYS A 19 -24.30 -19.80 8.37
CA LYS A 19 -24.13 -21.24 8.54
C LYS A 19 -25.44 -22.03 8.38
N GLU A 20 -26.59 -21.38 8.42
CA GLU A 20 -27.92 -22.01 8.39
C GLU A 20 -28.44 -22.19 6.96
N THR A 21 -27.57 -22.65 6.05
CA THR A 21 -27.85 -22.75 4.60
C THR A 21 -29.09 -23.57 4.28
N LYS A 22 -29.37 -24.61 5.06
CA LYS A 22 -30.57 -25.45 4.93
C LYS A 22 -31.86 -24.73 5.34
N GLY A 23 -31.81 -23.95 6.41
CA GLY A 23 -32.97 -23.17 6.89
C GLY A 23 -33.34 -22.07 5.91
N ILE A 24 -32.35 -21.34 5.43
CA ILE A 24 -32.51 -20.31 4.39
C ILE A 24 -33.09 -20.92 3.10
N ALA A 25 -32.56 -22.07 2.66
CA ALA A 25 -33.03 -22.77 1.46
C ALA A 25 -34.51 -23.17 1.55
N ALA A 26 -34.94 -23.66 2.71
CA ALA A 26 -36.33 -24.04 2.97
C ALA A 26 -37.26 -22.82 3.00
N CYS A 27 -36.85 -21.70 3.61
CA CYS A 27 -37.66 -20.47 3.68
C CYS A 27 -37.79 -19.76 2.32
N VAL A 28 -36.72 -19.74 1.53
CA VAL A 28 -36.69 -19.07 0.22
C VAL A 28 -37.22 -19.98 -0.90
N GLY A 29 -37.29 -21.30 -0.67
CA GLY A 29 -37.75 -22.27 -1.67
C GLY A 29 -36.72 -22.54 -2.77
N CYS A 30 -35.43 -22.63 -2.43
CA CYS A 30 -34.36 -22.90 -3.38
C CYS A 30 -33.41 -24.01 -2.90
N SER A 31 -32.44 -24.41 -3.73
CA SER A 31 -31.47 -25.46 -3.36
C SER A 31 -30.45 -24.95 -2.34
N GLU A 32 -30.03 -25.80 -1.40
CA GLU A 32 -28.95 -25.50 -0.45
C GLU A 32 -27.66 -25.07 -1.18
N ARG A 33 -27.36 -25.69 -2.32
CA ARG A 33 -26.20 -25.35 -3.15
C ARG A 33 -26.26 -23.91 -3.68
N TYR A 34 -27.46 -23.41 -4.01
CA TYR A 34 -27.65 -22.03 -4.42
C TYR A 34 -27.42 -21.06 -3.26
N VAL A 35 -27.97 -21.37 -2.07
CA VAL A 35 -27.72 -20.59 -0.86
C VAL A 35 -26.22 -20.57 -0.51
N GLN A 36 -25.53 -21.71 -0.56
CA GLN A 36 -24.08 -21.78 -0.33
C GLN A 36 -23.28 -20.88 -1.29
N LYS A 37 -23.70 -20.78 -2.57
CA LYS A 37 -23.09 -19.86 -3.53
C LYS A 37 -23.30 -18.41 -3.11
N ILE A 38 -24.52 -18.03 -2.76
CA ILE A 38 -24.84 -16.65 -2.33
C ILE A 38 -24.17 -16.31 -1.00
N VAL A 39 -24.15 -17.21 -0.03
CA VAL A 39 -23.41 -17.05 1.24
C VAL A 39 -21.92 -16.87 1.01
N LYS A 40 -21.34 -17.56 0.02
CA LYS A 40 -19.94 -17.38 -0.35
C LYS A 40 -19.67 -16.02 -0.99
N GLU A 41 -20.61 -15.51 -1.80
CA GLU A 41 -20.55 -14.15 -2.35
C GLU A 41 -20.75 -13.08 -1.26
N TYR A 42 -21.70 -13.28 -0.34
CA TYR A 42 -21.99 -12.42 0.80
C TYR A 42 -20.79 -12.29 1.75
N ASN A 43 -20.12 -13.42 2.03
CA ASN A 43 -18.90 -13.44 2.82
C ASN A 43 -17.63 -13.14 2.00
N ALA A 44 -17.75 -12.96 0.68
CA ALA A 44 -16.58 -12.61 -0.11
C ALA A 44 -16.11 -11.24 0.35
N PRO A 45 -14.81 -11.06 0.63
CA PRO A 45 -14.29 -9.75 0.96
C PRO A 45 -14.66 -8.79 -0.16
N ASN A 46 -15.33 -7.70 0.20
CA ASN A 46 -15.75 -6.66 -0.73
C ASN A 46 -14.54 -6.31 -1.63
N PRO A 47 -14.63 -6.40 -2.97
CA PRO A 47 -13.51 -6.14 -3.87
C PRO A 47 -12.87 -4.77 -3.63
N ASP A 48 -13.65 -3.78 -3.19
CA ASP A 48 -13.17 -2.43 -2.83
C ASP A 48 -12.37 -2.40 -1.51
N ASN A 49 -12.48 -3.43 -0.67
CA ASN A 49 -11.70 -3.60 0.56
C ASN A 49 -10.50 -4.55 0.37
N GLN A 50 -10.13 -4.87 -0.88
CA GLN A 50 -8.91 -5.66 -1.11
C GLN A 50 -7.68 -4.83 -0.78
N ILE A 51 -6.94 -5.27 0.24
CA ILE A 51 -5.62 -4.73 0.56
C ILE A 51 -4.70 -4.97 -0.65
N THR A 52 -4.16 -3.91 -1.21
CA THR A 52 -3.17 -3.92 -2.28
C THR A 52 -1.85 -3.34 -1.78
N VAL A 53 -0.75 -3.58 -2.50
CA VAL A 53 0.56 -2.99 -2.16
C VAL A 53 0.47 -1.47 -2.22
N GLU A 54 -0.26 -0.93 -3.20
CA GLU A 54 -0.45 0.51 -3.36
C GLU A 54 -1.21 1.14 -2.17
N THR A 55 -2.35 0.56 -1.77
CA THR A 55 -3.14 1.08 -0.63
C THR A 55 -2.38 0.95 0.69
N TYR A 56 -1.60 -0.12 0.85
CA TYR A 56 -0.69 -0.31 1.97
C TYR A 56 0.39 0.78 2.05
N ILE A 57 1.05 1.09 0.93
CA ILE A 57 2.04 2.17 0.85
C ILE A 57 1.39 3.51 1.14
N LYS A 58 0.23 3.80 0.54
CA LYS A 58 -0.53 5.04 0.79
C LYS A 58 -0.85 5.21 2.27
N ALA A 59 -1.19 4.13 2.98
CA ALA A 59 -1.41 4.18 4.43
C ALA A 59 -0.15 4.65 5.17
N ILE A 60 1.02 4.09 4.87
CA ILE A 60 2.29 4.49 5.49
C ILE A 60 2.62 5.95 5.17
N LEU A 61 2.53 6.35 3.89
CA LEU A 61 2.80 7.71 3.45
C LEU A 61 1.83 8.74 4.06
N SER A 62 0.62 8.33 4.45
CA SER A 62 -0.34 9.19 5.17
C SER A 62 -0.01 9.41 6.64
N GLY A 63 1.06 8.79 7.16
CA GLY A 63 1.49 8.90 8.56
C GLY A 63 1.07 7.72 9.44
N ALA A 64 0.60 6.61 8.87
CA ALA A 64 0.31 5.40 9.63
C ALA A 64 1.61 4.66 10.00
N ASP A 65 2.21 5.08 11.11
CA ASP A 65 3.51 4.62 11.63
C ASP A 65 3.49 3.28 12.40
N THR A 66 2.31 2.69 12.62
CA THR A 66 2.16 1.41 13.32
C THR A 66 1.25 0.47 12.55
N LYS A 67 1.46 -0.84 12.71
CA LYS A 67 0.59 -1.87 12.10
C LYS A 67 -0.88 -1.69 12.44
N GLN A 68 -1.20 -1.19 13.63
CA GLN A 68 -2.58 -0.91 14.01
C GLN A 68 -3.16 0.27 13.24
N LYS A 69 -2.41 1.39 13.11
CA LYS A 69 -2.86 2.53 12.32
C LYS A 69 -3.02 2.17 10.84
N ILE A 70 -2.13 1.35 10.28
CA ILE A 70 -2.23 0.86 8.90
C ILE A 70 -3.50 0.02 8.73
N ALA A 71 -3.77 -0.90 9.67
CA ALA A 71 -4.98 -1.72 9.64
C ALA A 71 -6.25 -0.86 9.73
N ASN A 72 -6.27 0.14 10.60
CA ASN A 72 -7.38 1.07 10.75
C ASN A 72 -7.60 1.90 9.49
N PHE A 73 -6.52 2.42 8.87
CA PHE A 73 -6.58 3.18 7.62
C PHE A 73 -7.20 2.35 6.48
N LEU A 74 -6.86 1.07 6.42
CA LEU A 74 -7.36 0.14 5.41
C LEU A 74 -8.73 -0.47 5.76
N GLY A 75 -9.29 -0.18 6.95
CA GLY A 75 -10.56 -0.74 7.40
C GLY A 75 -10.52 -2.26 7.64
N VAL A 76 -9.35 -2.82 7.97
CA VAL A 76 -9.15 -4.27 8.12
C VAL A 76 -8.67 -4.66 9.52
N SER A 77 -8.85 -5.93 9.87
CA SER A 77 -8.26 -6.46 11.11
C SER A 77 -6.74 -6.57 11.01
N ARG A 78 -6.06 -6.50 12.16
CA ARG A 78 -4.61 -6.71 12.25
C ARG A 78 -4.17 -8.09 11.75
N MET A 79 -5.00 -9.11 11.95
CA MET A 79 -4.74 -10.45 11.44
C MET A 79 -4.76 -10.49 9.90
N THR A 80 -5.72 -9.78 9.29
CA THR A 80 -5.83 -9.67 7.83
C THR A 80 -4.62 -8.94 7.25
N LEU A 81 -4.20 -7.84 7.88
CA LEU A 81 -2.99 -7.10 7.49
C LEU A 81 -1.75 -8.00 7.54
N ASN A 82 -1.53 -8.72 8.66
CA ASN A 82 -0.39 -9.62 8.80
C ASN A 82 -0.36 -10.71 7.71
N ARG A 83 -1.52 -11.30 7.37
CA ARG A 83 -1.61 -12.30 6.30
C ARG A 83 -1.27 -11.71 4.93
N PHE A 84 -1.72 -10.48 4.68
CA PHE A 84 -1.38 -9.75 3.46
C PHE A 84 0.13 -9.49 3.39
N GLU A 85 0.74 -8.94 4.44
CA GLU A 85 2.17 -8.63 4.50
C GLU A 85 3.01 -9.88 4.22
N ASN A 86 2.74 -11.00 4.91
CA ASN A 86 3.48 -12.25 4.75
C ASN A 86 3.39 -12.83 3.32
N LYS A 87 2.34 -12.52 2.56
CA LYS A 87 2.10 -13.07 1.23
C LYS A 87 2.56 -12.15 0.10
N LYS A 88 2.52 -10.84 0.32
CA LYS A 88 2.60 -9.83 -0.74
C LYS A 88 3.68 -8.78 -0.53
N ILE A 89 4.26 -8.68 0.66
CA ILE A 89 5.25 -7.66 0.98
C ILE A 89 6.61 -8.32 1.21
N SER A 90 7.59 -7.96 0.37
CA SER A 90 8.99 -8.21 0.65
C SER A 90 9.51 -7.10 1.58
N VAL A 91 9.91 -7.46 2.80
CA VAL A 91 10.40 -6.51 3.81
C VAL A 91 11.61 -5.71 3.30
N ASN A 92 12.51 -6.36 2.57
CA ASN A 92 13.69 -5.71 2.01
C ASN A 92 13.30 -4.69 0.91
N GLU A 93 12.43 -5.07 -0.02
CA GLU A 93 12.02 -4.16 -1.10
C GLU A 93 11.22 -2.96 -0.57
N ILE A 94 10.27 -3.20 0.35
CA ILE A 94 9.43 -2.14 0.88
C ILE A 94 10.23 -1.17 1.76
N SER A 95 11.16 -1.66 2.57
CA SER A 95 11.98 -0.80 3.44
C SER A 95 12.90 0.11 2.62
N ARG A 96 13.52 -0.42 1.56
CA ARG A 96 14.31 0.37 0.61
C ARG A 96 13.47 1.45 -0.08
N TYR A 97 12.29 1.07 -0.58
CA TYR A 97 11.37 2.02 -1.19
C TYR A 97 10.98 3.15 -0.23
N LEU A 98 10.56 2.80 0.98
CA LEU A 98 10.12 3.78 1.98
C LEU A 98 11.26 4.72 2.41
N TYR A 99 12.49 4.19 2.51
CA TYR A 99 13.67 5.00 2.82
C TYR A 99 13.99 5.99 1.69
N ILE A 100 13.97 5.53 0.43
CA ILE A 100 14.18 6.39 -0.74
C ILE A 100 13.07 7.46 -0.84
N ALA A 101 11.85 7.11 -0.45
CA ALA A 101 10.69 8.00 -0.34
C ALA A 101 10.68 8.89 0.92
N GLU A 102 11.80 8.97 1.65
CA GLU A 102 12.03 9.89 2.77
C GLU A 102 11.19 9.62 4.02
N ILE A 103 10.70 8.39 4.20
CA ILE A 103 10.13 7.99 5.49
C ILE A 103 11.25 7.83 6.52
N ASP A 104 11.01 8.34 7.73
CA ASP A 104 11.96 8.25 8.84
C ASP A 104 12.38 6.80 9.06
N ILE A 105 13.69 6.56 9.01
CA ILE A 105 14.30 5.24 9.21
C ILE A 105 13.85 4.60 10.52
N LYS A 106 13.59 5.38 11.58
CA LYS A 106 13.07 4.86 12.86
C LYS A 106 11.70 4.23 12.70
N ILE A 107 10.82 4.82 11.87
CA ILE A 107 9.49 4.26 11.57
C ILE A 107 9.64 2.96 10.79
N ILE A 108 10.53 2.92 9.79
CA ILE A 108 10.78 1.72 8.98
C ILE A 108 11.32 0.59 9.87
N CYS A 109 12.33 0.86 10.69
CA CYS A 109 12.88 -0.09 11.64
C CYS A 109 11.81 -0.59 12.63
N HIS A 110 10.94 0.30 13.12
CA HIS A 110 9.85 -0.08 14.02
C HIS A 110 8.81 -0.99 13.33
N LEU A 111 8.40 -0.66 12.10
CA LEU A 111 7.39 -1.40 11.35
C LEU A 111 7.86 -2.80 10.96
N TYR A 112 9.13 -2.96 10.58
CA TYR A 112 9.65 -4.20 10.02
C TYR A 112 10.65 -4.93 10.91
N ARG A 113 11.00 -4.36 12.07
CA ARG A 113 11.96 -4.95 13.03
C ARG A 113 13.30 -5.29 12.36
N LEU A 114 13.81 -4.34 11.58
CA LEU A 114 15.08 -4.50 10.87
C LEU A 114 16.24 -4.70 11.84
N SER A 115 17.21 -5.51 11.45
CA SER A 115 18.46 -5.67 12.18
C SER A 115 19.35 -4.42 12.04
N GLU A 116 20.43 -4.35 12.82
CA GLU A 116 21.41 -3.29 12.70
C GLU A 116 22.08 -3.29 11.32
N GLU A 117 22.45 -4.47 10.81
CA GLU A 117 23.04 -4.65 9.48
C GLU A 117 22.09 -4.22 8.35
N GLU A 118 20.79 -4.55 8.47
CA GLU A 118 19.79 -4.10 7.50
C GLU A 118 19.60 -2.57 7.55
N THR A 119 19.67 -2.00 8.76
CA THR A 119 19.53 -0.56 8.98
C THR A 119 20.73 0.22 8.43
N THR A 120 21.95 -0.30 8.58
CA THR A 120 23.15 0.33 8.00
C THR A 120 23.12 0.25 6.48
N ALA A 121 22.75 -0.90 5.91
CA ALA A 121 22.60 -1.06 4.47
C ALA A 121 21.57 -0.10 3.86
N LEU A 122 20.49 0.22 4.58
CA LEU A 122 19.53 1.24 4.14
C LEU A 122 20.16 2.64 4.10
N LYS A 123 20.97 3.01 5.09
CA LYS A 123 21.60 4.33 5.17
C LYS A 123 22.59 4.61 4.03
N GLU A 124 23.16 3.58 3.44
CA GLU A 124 24.06 3.68 2.28
C GLU A 124 23.32 4.03 0.99
N LEU A 125 21.99 3.88 0.95
CA LEU A 125 21.21 4.19 -0.24
C LEU A 125 21.05 5.70 -0.43
N PRO A 126 21.10 6.19 -1.69
CA PRO A 126 20.75 7.57 -1.98
C PRO A 126 19.24 7.79 -1.78
N THR A 127 18.86 8.93 -1.20
CA THR A 127 17.47 9.37 -1.06
C THR A 127 17.10 10.36 -2.15
N ILE A 128 15.80 10.55 -2.43
CA ILE A 128 15.35 11.53 -3.42
C ILE A 128 15.81 12.96 -3.03
N ALA A 129 15.69 13.34 -1.76
CA ALA A 129 16.22 14.60 -1.23
C ALA A 129 17.73 14.74 -1.41
N GLY A 130 18.49 13.67 -1.16
CA GLY A 130 19.94 13.65 -1.37
C GLY A 130 20.29 13.94 -2.82
N VAL A 131 19.70 13.18 -3.74
CA VAL A 131 19.87 13.38 -5.19
C VAL A 131 19.46 14.79 -5.62
N LYS A 132 18.38 15.35 -5.05
CA LYS A 132 17.93 16.71 -5.33
C LYS A 132 18.94 17.76 -4.88
N ASN A 133 19.57 17.58 -3.72
CA ASN A 133 20.63 18.46 -3.25
C ASN A 133 21.91 18.34 -4.09
N ASP A 134 22.26 17.13 -4.51
CA ASP A 134 23.41 16.90 -5.39
C ASP A 134 23.18 17.59 -6.75
N LEU A 135 21.99 17.45 -7.33
CA LEU A 135 21.61 18.14 -8.57
C LEU A 135 21.62 19.67 -8.43
N LYS A 136 21.17 20.22 -7.29
CA LYS A 136 21.28 21.66 -7.01
C LYS A 136 22.74 22.11 -6.99
N THR A 137 23.60 21.33 -6.34
CA THR A 137 25.03 21.61 -6.24
C THR A 137 25.70 21.57 -7.62
N ILE A 138 25.40 20.55 -8.42
CA ILE A 138 25.88 20.44 -9.81
C ILE A 138 25.40 21.63 -10.63
N SER A 139 24.12 22.01 -10.53
CA SER A 139 23.57 23.17 -11.24
C SER A 139 24.30 24.46 -10.87
N ALA A 140 24.53 24.69 -9.57
CA ALA A 140 25.27 25.86 -9.08
C ALA A 140 26.72 25.91 -9.58
N ILE A 141 27.39 24.77 -9.74
CA ILE A 141 28.76 24.69 -10.30
C ILE A 141 28.77 24.99 -11.80
N LEU A 142 27.78 24.52 -12.55
CA LEU A 142 27.72 24.71 -14.01
C LEU A 142 27.22 26.11 -14.40
N HIS A 143 26.37 26.74 -13.57
CA HIS A 143 25.73 28.02 -13.87
C HIS A 143 26.71 29.15 -14.29
N PRO A 144 27.88 29.34 -13.66
CA PRO A 144 28.86 30.36 -14.05
C PRO A 144 29.47 30.15 -15.45
N PHE A 145 29.48 28.91 -15.93
CA PHE A 145 30.17 28.53 -17.18
C PHE A 145 29.23 28.31 -18.36
N LYS A 146 27.91 28.41 -18.15
CA LYS A 146 26.89 28.15 -19.19
C LYS A 146 27.09 29.01 -20.44
N SER A 147 27.49 30.28 -20.27
CA SER A 147 27.71 31.20 -21.39
C SER A 147 29.08 31.02 -22.07
N SER A 148 29.95 30.21 -21.48
CA SER A 148 31.34 30.04 -21.90
C SER A 148 31.55 28.81 -22.78
N CYS A 149 30.60 27.87 -22.78
CA CYS A 149 30.68 26.63 -23.54
C CYS A 149 29.27 26.04 -23.76
N GLU A 150 28.90 25.81 -25.02
CA GLU A 150 27.61 25.24 -25.42
C GLU A 150 27.35 23.85 -24.81
N GLU A 151 28.41 23.04 -24.64
CA GLU A 151 28.32 21.74 -23.98
C GLU A 151 27.94 21.87 -22.49
N ILE A 152 28.48 22.90 -21.81
CA ILE A 152 28.18 23.18 -20.41
C ILE A 152 26.75 23.73 -20.27
N ASP A 153 26.30 24.58 -21.18
CA ASP A 153 24.93 25.09 -21.21
C ASP A 153 23.92 23.93 -21.34
N THR A 154 24.18 23.01 -22.27
CA THR A 154 23.35 21.83 -22.49
C THR A 154 23.29 20.94 -21.24
N LYS A 155 24.44 20.72 -20.56
CA LYS A 155 24.49 19.95 -19.31
C LYS A 155 23.72 20.64 -18.19
N HIS A 156 23.87 21.95 -18.01
CA HIS A 156 23.12 22.73 -17.03
C HIS A 156 21.60 22.70 -17.29
N ALA A 157 21.18 22.82 -18.55
CA ALA A 157 19.77 22.71 -18.94
C ALA A 157 19.18 21.33 -18.59
N ASN A 158 19.93 20.25 -18.85
CA ASN A 158 19.50 18.88 -18.52
C ASN A 158 19.38 18.65 -17.01
N VAL A 159 20.36 19.13 -16.22
CA VAL A 159 20.32 19.04 -14.75
C VAL A 159 19.09 19.77 -14.20
N ASN A 160 18.81 20.99 -14.67
CA ASN A 160 17.64 21.75 -14.24
C ASN A 160 16.32 21.07 -14.66
N LYS A 161 16.28 20.47 -15.85
CA LYS A 161 15.10 19.71 -16.31
C LYS A 161 14.81 18.51 -15.43
N ILE A 162 15.84 17.80 -14.96
CA ILE A 162 15.66 16.66 -14.02
C ILE A 162 15.23 17.18 -12.65
N LEU A 163 15.87 18.24 -12.16
CA LEU A 163 15.57 18.84 -10.86
C LEU A 163 14.14 19.37 -10.76
N TRP A 164 13.57 19.88 -11.86
CA TRP A 164 12.17 20.32 -11.89
C TRP A 164 11.15 19.18 -11.87
N LYS A 165 11.55 17.97 -12.27
CA LYS A 165 10.69 16.78 -12.28
C LYS A 165 10.70 15.99 -10.96
N LEU A 166 11.66 16.28 -10.07
CA LEU A 166 11.84 15.69 -8.74
C LEU A 166 11.31 16.62 -7.65
#